data_AF-A0A1L8DA91-F1
#
_entry.id   AF-A0A1L8DA91-F1
#
_cell.length_a   1.000
_cell.length_b   1.000
_cell.length_c   1.000
_cell.angle_alpha   90.00
_cell.angle_beta   90.00
_cell.angle_gamma   90.00
#
_symmetry.space_group_name_H-M   'P 1'
#
loop_
_entity.id
_entity.type
_entity.pdbx_description
1 polymer ?
#
loop_
_entity_poly.entity_id
_entity_poly.type
_entity_poly.pdbx_seq_one_letter_code
_entity_poly.pdbx_strand_id
1 'polypeptide(L)'
;ADDLQGLKVPIVGFYTEEVRNGLGGRVGFDLVTFDGQRGSLARPSKTSSLASFKRLHKLSRYSVDIESLDQIALPVLSSNNMEPLLMIDEIGKMELFSTQFQDRIMRITEDLRYGRRCMIATIPITSRHSNNIIENLKKIEDCEVFEITKANRNSIYPDIMNAVRRMLGI
;
A
#
# COMPACT_ATOMS: atom_id res chain seq x y z
N ALA A 1 -2.69 -1.65 13.40
CA ALA A 1 -2.36 -0.26 13.77
C ALA A 1 -2.57 -0.05 15.26
N ASP A 2 -3.74 -0.40 15.79
CA ASP A 2 -4.14 -0.20 17.19
C ASP A 2 -3.12 -0.75 18.21
N ASP A 3 -2.66 -1.99 18.05
CA ASP A 3 -1.64 -2.58 18.93
C ASP A 3 -0.30 -1.79 18.91
N LEU A 4 0.11 -1.30 17.74
CA LEU A 4 1.32 -0.49 17.59
C LEU A 4 1.13 0.93 18.15
N GLN A 5 -0.07 1.50 18.04
CA GLN A 5 -0.43 2.74 18.70
C GLN A 5 -0.42 2.59 20.23
N GLY A 6 -0.89 1.45 20.75
CA GLY A 6 -0.79 1.10 22.17
C GLY A 6 0.66 1.02 22.66
N LEU A 7 1.58 0.60 21.79
CA LEU A 7 3.04 0.62 22.03
C LEU A 7 3.69 1.97 21.76
N LYS A 8 2.91 3.01 21.42
CA LYS A 8 3.37 4.36 21.07
C LYS A 8 4.36 4.38 19.91
N VAL A 9 4.26 3.42 18.99
CA VAL A 9 5.01 3.44 17.74
C VAL A 9 4.27 4.37 16.79
N PRO A 10 4.87 5.50 16.37
CA PRO A 10 4.29 6.35 15.34
C PRO A 10 4.26 5.60 14.01
N ILE A 11 3.13 5.73 13.30
CA ILE A 11 2.90 5.08 12.01
C ILE A 11 2.60 6.15 10.98
N VAL A 12 3.27 6.07 9.84
CA VAL A 12 2.97 6.88 8.65
C VAL A 12 2.64 5.97 7.48
N GLY A 13 1.89 6.48 6.51
CA GLY A 13 1.51 5.75 5.30
C GLY A 13 0.00 5.70 5.13
N PHE A 14 -0.49 4.65 4.48
CA PHE A 14 -1.89 4.53 4.12
C PHE A 14 -2.33 3.08 3.99
N TYR A 15 -3.64 2.89 3.98
CA TYR A 15 -4.29 1.63 3.68
C TYR A 15 -5.48 1.85 2.74
N THR A 16 -5.87 0.81 2.03
CA THR A 16 -6.97 0.84 1.06
C THR A 16 -8.25 0.31 1.69
N GLU A 17 -9.31 1.10 1.64
CA GLU A 17 -10.64 0.69 2.08
C GLU A 17 -11.56 0.39 0.91
N GLU A 18 -12.29 -0.72 1.01
CA GLU A 18 -13.35 -1.04 0.06
C GLU A 18 -14.61 -0.20 0.33
N VAL A 19 -15.02 0.61 -0.66
CA VAL A 19 -16.22 1.43 -0.54
C VAL A 19 -17.44 0.66 -1.03
N ARG A 20 -18.47 0.57 -0.19
CA ARG A 20 -19.76 -0.08 -0.50
C ARG A 20 -20.90 0.92 -0.41
N ASN A 21 -21.93 0.72 -1.24
CA ASN A 21 -23.18 1.48 -1.15
C ASN A 21 -24.08 0.92 -0.02
N GLY A 22 -25.19 1.61 0.28
CA GLY A 22 -26.14 1.19 1.31
C GLY A 22 -26.84 -0.15 1.04
N LEU A 23 -26.73 -0.70 -0.17
CA LEU A 23 -27.22 -2.04 -0.54
C LEU A 23 -26.11 -3.11 -0.45
N GLY A 24 -24.93 -2.78 0.06
CA GLY A 24 -23.79 -3.68 0.21
C GLY A 24 -22.97 -3.91 -1.07
N GLY A 25 -23.35 -3.30 -2.19
CA GLY A 25 -22.64 -3.38 -3.46
C GLY A 25 -21.36 -2.55 -3.46
N ARG A 26 -20.24 -3.15 -3.88
CA ARG A 26 -18.95 -2.45 -3.98
C ARG A 26 -18.96 -1.38 -5.07
N VAL A 27 -18.70 -0.14 -4.67
CA VAL A 27 -18.72 1.07 -5.51
C VAL A 27 -17.35 1.73 -5.65
N GLY A 28 -16.30 1.16 -5.09
CA GLY A 28 -14.94 1.66 -5.31
C GLY A 28 -13.97 1.23 -4.23
N PHE A 29 -12.83 1.91 -4.24
CA PHE A 29 -11.76 1.80 -3.26
C PHE A 29 -11.26 3.20 -2.91
N ASP A 30 -10.98 3.44 -1.64
CA ASP A 30 -10.40 4.69 -1.13
C ASP A 30 -9.02 4.41 -0.56
N LEU A 31 -8.12 5.37 -0.69
CA LEU A 31 -6.92 5.44 0.13
C LEU A 31 -7.23 6.24 1.39
N VAL A 32 -6.80 5.72 2.52
CA VAL A 32 -6.92 6.37 3.82
C VAL A 32 -5.55 6.38 4.48
N THR A 33 -5.07 7.57 4.82
CA THR A 33 -3.80 7.73 5.52
C THR A 33 -3.98 7.61 7.03
N PHE A 34 -2.91 7.28 7.76
CA PHE A 34 -2.97 7.16 9.22
C PHE A 34 -3.20 8.51 9.94
N ASP A 35 -2.98 9.64 9.27
CA ASP A 35 -3.35 10.99 9.73
C ASP A 35 -4.78 11.41 9.34
N GLY A 36 -5.56 10.50 8.73
CA GLY A 36 -6.99 10.67 8.48
C GLY A 36 -7.38 11.32 7.15
N GLN A 37 -6.42 11.56 6.25
CA GLN A 37 -6.74 12.01 4.89
C GLN A 37 -7.34 10.85 4.08
N ARG A 38 -8.29 11.18 3.20
CA ARG A 38 -8.98 10.20 2.37
C ARG A 38 -9.10 10.71 0.94
N GLY A 39 -8.85 9.83 -0.02
CA GLY A 39 -9.10 10.08 -1.44
C GLY A 39 -9.57 8.84 -2.18
N SER A 40 -10.20 9.05 -3.33
CA SER A 40 -10.68 7.96 -4.17
C SER A 40 -9.50 7.29 -4.88
N LEU A 41 -9.28 5.99 -4.66
CA LEU A 41 -8.31 5.23 -5.45
C LEU A 41 -8.91 4.79 -6.79
N ALA A 42 -10.12 4.25 -6.73
CA ALA A 42 -10.75 3.65 -7.90
C ALA A 42 -12.28 3.70 -7.80
N ARG A 43 -12.93 3.95 -8.93
CA ARG A 43 -14.40 3.97 -9.07
C ARG A 43 -14.85 3.19 -10.31
N PRO A 44 -16.10 2.67 -10.33
CA PRO A 44 -16.67 2.06 -11.52
C PRO A 44 -16.55 2.99 -12.72
N SER A 45 -16.02 2.46 -13.82
CA SER A 45 -15.84 3.20 -15.05
C SER A 45 -17.21 3.61 -15.59
N LYS A 46 -17.52 4.90 -15.64
CA LYS A 46 -18.70 5.39 -16.35
C LYS A 46 -18.47 5.13 -17.85
N THR A 47 -19.38 4.39 -18.49
CA THR A 47 -19.41 4.20 -19.95
C THR A 47 -19.73 5.53 -20.63
N SER A 48 -18.75 6.43 -20.71
CA SER A 48 -18.87 7.72 -21.40
C SER A 48 -17.71 7.87 -22.38
N SER A 49 -18.08 8.09 -23.63
CA SER A 49 -17.33 7.98 -24.90
C SER A 49 -16.10 8.89 -25.09
N LEU A 50 -15.37 9.29 -24.04
CA LEU A 50 -14.05 9.93 -24.16
C LEU A 50 -12.96 8.87 -24.01
N ALA A 51 -12.71 8.15 -25.10
CA ALA A 51 -12.19 6.77 -25.08
C ALA A 51 -10.67 6.59 -25.22
N SER A 52 -9.84 7.63 -25.14
CA SER A 52 -8.39 7.48 -25.43
C SER A 52 -7.52 7.43 -24.17
N PHE A 53 -7.59 8.45 -23.29
CA PHE A 53 -6.71 8.55 -22.11
C PHE A 53 -7.20 7.74 -20.89
N LYS A 54 -8.52 7.61 -20.68
CA LYS A 54 -9.09 6.86 -19.55
C LYS A 54 -8.94 5.34 -19.64
N ARG A 55 -8.43 4.82 -20.77
CA ARG A 55 -8.26 3.37 -20.99
C ARG A 55 -6.99 2.83 -20.33
N LEU A 56 -6.00 3.69 -20.06
CA LEU A 56 -4.66 3.29 -19.63
C LEU A 56 -4.61 2.82 -18.16
N HIS A 57 -5.46 3.38 -17.29
CA HIS A 57 -5.50 3.06 -15.85
C HIS A 57 -6.77 2.30 -15.45
N LYS A 58 -7.25 1.43 -16.35
CA LYS A 58 -8.45 0.62 -16.12
C LYS A 58 -8.05 -0.76 -15.58
N LEU A 59 -8.63 -1.14 -14.45
CA LEU A 59 -8.51 -2.48 -13.89
C LEU A 59 -9.90 -3.13 -13.78
N SER A 60 -10.16 -4.10 -14.66
CA SER A 60 -11.48 -4.73 -14.77
C SER A 60 -12.58 -3.67 -15.00
N ARG A 61 -13.57 -3.57 -14.12
CA ARG A 61 -14.66 -2.58 -14.19
C ARG A 61 -14.30 -1.21 -13.59
N TYR A 62 -13.14 -1.07 -12.97
CA TYR A 62 -12.74 0.17 -12.27
C TYR A 62 -11.77 0.99 -13.10
N SER A 63 -11.89 2.31 -12.99
CA SER A 63 -10.89 3.28 -13.42
C SER A 63 -10.18 3.80 -12.18
N VAL A 64 -8.84 3.74 -12.19
CA VAL A 64 -7.99 4.25 -11.13
C VAL A 64 -7.80 5.76 -11.29
N ASP A 65 -7.92 6.48 -10.18
CA ASP A 65 -7.72 7.91 -10.09
C ASP A 65 -6.28 8.20 -9.64
N ILE A 66 -5.39 8.36 -10.62
CA ILE A 66 -3.95 8.57 -10.37
C ILE A 66 -3.68 9.91 -9.70
N GLU A 67 -4.46 10.93 -10.03
CA GLU A 67 -4.30 12.25 -9.43
C GLU A 67 -4.65 12.19 -7.94
N SER A 68 -5.79 11.57 -7.57
CA SER A 68 -6.14 11.39 -6.17
C SER A 68 -5.16 10.47 -5.44
N LEU A 69 -4.66 9.42 -6.09
CA LEU A 69 -3.61 8.54 -5.52
C LEU A 69 -2.36 9.36 -5.18
N ASP A 70 -1.85 10.15 -6.13
CA ASP A 70 -0.62 10.90 -5.95
C ASP A 70 -0.77 11.99 -4.88
N GLN A 71 -1.92 12.68 -4.85
CA GLN A 71 -2.23 13.71 -3.86
C GLN A 71 -2.26 13.16 -2.43
N ILE A 72 -2.75 11.93 -2.23
CA ILE A 72 -2.90 11.33 -0.90
C ILE A 72 -1.64 10.56 -0.49
N ALA A 73 -1.10 9.73 -1.38
CA ALA A 73 -0.01 8.82 -1.05
C ALA A 73 1.37 9.52 -1.00
N LEU A 74 1.69 10.39 -1.98
CA LEU A 74 3.06 10.92 -2.07
C LEU A 74 3.49 11.77 -0.87
N PRO A 75 2.61 12.61 -0.24
CA PRO A 75 2.98 13.37 0.94
C PRO A 75 3.37 12.47 2.12
N VAL A 76 2.60 11.43 2.42
CA VAL A 76 2.88 10.51 3.53
C VAL A 76 4.10 9.62 3.27
N LEU A 77 4.44 9.39 2.01
CA LEU A 77 5.63 8.63 1.61
C LEU A 77 6.91 9.48 1.56
N SER A 78 6.83 10.79 1.81
CA SER A 78 7.97 11.70 1.72
C SER A 78 9.15 11.26 2.61
N SER A 79 10.37 11.54 2.12
CA SER A 79 11.62 11.31 2.84
C SER A 79 11.75 12.19 4.09
N ASN A 80 10.98 13.28 4.16
CA ASN A 80 10.96 14.18 5.33
C ASN A 80 10.18 13.60 6.53
N ASN A 81 9.40 12.53 6.33
CA ASN A 81 8.71 11.88 7.44
C ASN A 81 9.71 11.02 8.21
N MET A 82 10.10 11.49 9.40
CA MET A 82 11.08 10.81 10.26
C MET A 82 10.44 9.73 11.14
N GLU A 83 9.16 9.41 10.91
CA GLU A 83 8.46 8.40 11.70
C GLU A 83 9.09 7.02 11.49
N PRO A 84 9.19 6.21 12.56
CA PRO A 84 9.99 5.00 12.56
C PRO A 84 9.38 3.90 11.68
N LEU A 85 8.06 3.89 11.51
CA LEU A 85 7.36 2.83 10.80
C LEU A 85 6.48 3.37 9.66
N LEU A 86 6.83 2.96 8.45
CA LEU A 86 6.00 3.14 7.27
C LEU A 86 5.08 1.93 7.07
N MET A 87 3.78 2.15 6.90
CA MET A 87 2.80 1.09 6.65
C MET A 87 2.02 1.36 5.36
N ILE A 88 2.05 0.41 4.44
CA ILE A 88 1.38 0.51 3.14
C ILE A 88 0.52 -0.74 2.87
N ASP A 89 -0.78 -0.56 2.75
CA ASP A 89 -1.70 -1.64 2.37
C ASP A 89 -2.57 -1.17 1.19
N GLU A 90 -2.28 -1.44 -0.08
CA GLU A 90 -1.39 -2.44 -0.69
C GLU A 90 -0.41 -1.76 -1.68
N ILE A 91 0.74 -2.41 -1.95
CA ILE A 91 1.57 -2.08 -3.12
C ILE A 91 1.13 -3.00 -4.28
N GLY A 92 0.00 -2.64 -4.87
CA GLY A 92 -0.72 -3.47 -5.81
C GLY A 92 -0.75 -2.91 -7.24
N LYS A 93 -1.51 -3.59 -8.11
CA LYS A 93 -1.63 -3.20 -9.52
C LYS A 93 -2.27 -1.82 -9.70
N MET A 94 -3.13 -1.37 -8.77
CA MET A 94 -3.80 -0.08 -8.91
C MET A 94 -2.84 1.08 -8.62
N GLU A 95 -2.09 0.99 -7.54
CA GLU A 95 -1.11 1.98 -7.09
C GLU A 95 0.05 2.08 -8.08
N LEU A 96 0.48 0.94 -8.61
CA LEU A 96 1.56 0.84 -9.60
C LEU A 96 1.17 1.35 -11.00
N PHE A 97 -0.04 1.88 -11.21
CA PHE A 97 -0.31 2.70 -12.40
C PHE A 97 0.32 4.10 -12.30
N SER A 98 0.56 4.62 -11.10
CA SER A 98 1.25 5.90 -10.92
C SER A 98 2.76 5.71 -11.08
N THR A 99 3.38 6.45 -11.99
CA THR A 99 4.84 6.49 -12.13
C THR A 99 5.49 7.22 -10.95
N GLN A 100 4.84 8.25 -10.40
CA GLN A 100 5.35 8.97 -9.24
C GLN A 100 5.36 8.08 -7.99
N PHE A 101 4.31 7.28 -7.81
CA PHE A 101 4.24 6.28 -6.76
C PHE A 101 5.35 5.23 -6.91
N GLN A 102 5.53 4.70 -8.13
CA GLN A 102 6.62 3.75 -8.43
C GLN A 102 8.00 4.33 -8.08
N ASP A 103 8.30 5.55 -8.52
CA ASP A 103 9.55 6.25 -8.21
C ASP A 103 9.74 6.46 -6.72
N ARG A 104 8.65 6.72 -5.99
CA ARG A 104 8.69 6.89 -4.54
C ARG A 104 9.00 5.57 -3.82
N ILE A 105 8.38 4.46 -4.22
CA ILE A 105 8.68 3.14 -3.65
C ILE A 105 10.12 2.74 -3.95
N MET A 106 10.66 3.04 -5.14
CA MET A 106 12.07 2.78 -5.45
C MET A 106 13.01 3.55 -4.50
N ARG A 107 12.74 4.83 -4.22
CA ARG A 107 13.54 5.59 -3.24
C ARG A 107 13.43 5.03 -1.82
N ILE A 108 12.23 4.67 -1.39
CA ILE A 108 12.00 4.01 -0.10
C ILE A 108 12.77 2.68 -0.04
N THR A 109 12.81 1.92 -1.12
CA THR A 109 13.55 0.65 -1.20
C THR A 109 15.04 0.87 -0.90
N GLU A 110 15.64 1.95 -1.40
CA GLU A 110 17.02 2.31 -1.05
C GLU A 110 17.16 2.72 0.42
N ASP A 111 16.23 3.51 0.97
CA ASP A 111 16.25 3.87 2.39
C ASP A 111 16.15 2.65 3.31
N LEU A 112 15.36 1.64 2.93
CA LEU A 112 15.24 0.36 3.63
C LEU A 112 16.56 -0.43 3.57
N ARG A 113 17.23 -0.49 2.42
CA ARG A 113 18.53 -1.18 2.26
C ARG A 113 19.62 -0.59 3.15
N TYR A 114 19.57 0.72 3.40
CA TYR A 114 20.52 1.39 4.29
C TYR A 114 20.05 1.44 5.76
N GLY A 115 18.97 0.73 6.11
CA GLY A 115 18.44 0.69 7.47
C GLY A 115 17.95 2.04 8.00
N ARG A 116 17.56 2.97 7.11
CA ARG A 116 17.14 4.34 7.49
C ARG A 116 15.67 4.43 7.89
N ARG A 117 14.89 3.39 7.61
CA ARG A 117 13.45 3.33 7.83
C ARG A 117 13.02 1.87 8.02
N CYS A 118 11.92 1.65 8.74
CA CYS A 118 11.25 0.36 8.80
C CYS A 118 9.95 0.40 8.00
N MET A 119 9.56 -0.72 7.38
CA MET A 119 8.32 -0.77 6.58
C MET A 119 7.56 -2.08 6.78
N ILE A 120 6.23 -1.96 6.85
CA ILE A 120 5.29 -3.07 6.66
C ILE A 120 4.51 -2.78 5.38
N ALA A 121 4.45 -3.75 4.47
CA ALA A 121 3.64 -3.62 3.27
C ALA A 121 2.91 -4.91 2.94
N THR A 122 1.71 -4.78 2.36
CA THR A 122 1.04 -5.90 1.69
C THR A 122 1.32 -5.84 0.19
N ILE A 123 1.54 -7.02 -0.41
CA ILE A 123 1.84 -7.18 -1.82
C ILE A 123 1.03 -8.35 -2.39
N PRO A 124 0.65 -8.32 -3.67
CA PRO A 124 -0.09 -9.40 -4.29
C PRO A 124 0.80 -10.66 -4.44
N ILE A 125 0.25 -11.83 -4.13
CA ILE A 125 0.94 -13.14 -4.25
C ILE A 125 1.47 -13.36 -5.67
N THR A 126 0.65 -13.09 -6.68
CA THR A 126 0.99 -13.29 -8.08
C THR A 126 1.23 -11.95 -8.77
N SER A 127 2.49 -11.53 -8.83
CA SER A 127 2.91 -10.50 -9.77
C SER A 127 3.01 -11.15 -11.16
N ARG A 128 1.87 -11.41 -11.83
CA ARG A 128 1.84 -11.94 -13.21
C ARG A 128 2.56 -11.03 -14.21
N HIS A 129 2.77 -9.77 -13.82
CA HIS A 129 3.81 -8.93 -14.35
C HIS A 129 4.84 -8.86 -13.24
N SER A 130 6.01 -9.42 -13.43
CA SER A 130 7.18 -9.24 -12.56
C SER A 130 7.44 -7.74 -12.46
N ASN A 131 6.76 -7.06 -11.53
CA ASN A 131 7.01 -5.66 -11.31
C ASN A 131 8.31 -5.63 -10.50
N ASN A 132 9.38 -5.18 -11.16
CA ASN A 132 10.72 -5.12 -10.59
C ASN A 132 10.72 -4.47 -9.20
N ILE A 133 9.77 -3.57 -8.92
CA ILE A 133 9.59 -2.92 -7.63
C ILE A 133 9.30 -3.93 -6.50
N ILE A 134 8.30 -4.80 -6.68
CA ILE A 134 7.93 -5.79 -5.65
C ILE A 134 9.07 -6.78 -5.44
N GLU A 135 9.71 -7.22 -6.53
CA GLU A 135 10.85 -8.14 -6.45
C GLU A 135 12.09 -7.49 -5.82
N ASN A 136 12.29 -6.18 -5.99
CA ASN A 136 13.36 -5.46 -5.32
C ASN A 136 13.12 -5.30 -3.83
N LEU A 137 11.86 -5.12 -3.40
CA LEU A 137 11.49 -5.08 -1.98
C LEU A 137 11.78 -6.42 -1.30
N LYS A 138 11.40 -7.54 -1.93
CA LYS A 138 11.65 -8.89 -1.39
C LYS A 138 13.12 -9.27 -1.28
N LYS A 139 14.01 -8.58 -2.02
CA LYS A 139 15.46 -8.84 -2.06
C LYS A 139 16.24 -8.07 -1.00
N ILE A 140 15.59 -7.26 -0.18
CA ILE A 140 16.24 -6.59 0.95
C ILE A 140 16.66 -7.67 1.97
N GLU A 141 17.88 -7.59 2.47
CA GLU A 141 18.51 -8.63 3.31
C GLU A 141 17.67 -9.00 4.55
N ASP A 142 17.09 -7.99 5.22
CA ASP A 142 16.25 -8.17 6.42
C ASP A 142 14.73 -8.22 6.11
N CYS A 143 14.35 -8.48 4.86
CA CYS A 143 12.92 -8.57 4.50
C CYS A 143 12.32 -9.91 4.91
N GLU A 144 11.41 -9.89 5.89
CA GLU A 144 10.57 -11.04 6.22
C GLU A 144 9.29 -11.04 5.36
N VAL A 145 9.08 -12.12 4.59
CA VAL A 145 7.89 -12.27 3.72
C VAL A 145 6.95 -13.32 4.31
N PHE A 146 5.73 -12.91 4.61
CA PHE A 146 4.67 -13.79 5.13
C PHE A 146 3.63 -14.07 4.05
N GLU A 147 3.49 -15.34 3.63
CA GLU A 147 2.40 -15.75 2.75
C GLU A 147 1.13 -16.02 3.57
N ILE A 148 0.10 -15.20 3.35
CA ILE A 148 -1.20 -15.36 4.01
C ILE A 148 -2.10 -16.25 3.16
N THR A 149 -2.52 -17.36 3.75
CA THR A 149 -3.46 -18.34 3.19
C THR A 149 -4.75 -18.36 4.00
N LYS A 150 -5.80 -19.00 3.46
CA LYS A 150 -7.05 -19.21 4.22
C LYS A 150 -6.84 -19.98 5.51
N ALA A 151 -5.83 -20.85 5.57
CA ALA A 151 -5.56 -21.69 6.73
C ALA A 151 -4.85 -20.92 7.87
N ASN A 152 -3.97 -19.96 7.54
CA ASN A 152 -3.17 -19.25 8.54
C ASN A 152 -3.64 -17.81 8.84
N ARG A 153 -4.57 -17.24 8.07
CA ARG A 153 -4.98 -15.82 8.19
C ARG A 153 -5.35 -15.37 9.61
N ASN A 154 -5.92 -16.28 10.41
CA ASN A 154 -6.39 -15.96 11.76
C ASN A 154 -5.33 -16.24 12.83
N SER A 155 -4.26 -16.94 12.51
CA SER A 155 -3.22 -17.38 13.45
C SER A 155 -1.85 -16.75 13.19
N ILE A 156 -1.63 -16.13 12.02
CA ILE A 156 -0.34 -15.54 11.63
C ILE A 156 -0.05 -14.18 12.28
N TYR A 157 -1.07 -13.55 12.88
CA TYR A 157 -0.94 -12.22 13.47
C TYR A 157 0.19 -12.11 14.51
N PRO A 158 0.34 -13.06 15.48
CA PRO A 158 1.43 -13.01 16.44
C PRO A 158 2.82 -13.10 15.78
N ASP A 159 2.96 -13.89 14.71
CA ASP A 159 4.23 -14.05 14.00
C ASP A 159 4.66 -12.74 13.32
N ILE A 160 3.71 -12.09 12.64
CA ILE A 160 3.93 -10.77 12.03
C ILE A 160 4.26 -9.73 13.10
N MET A 161 3.51 -9.69 14.20
CA MET A 161 3.78 -8.74 15.29
C MET A 161 5.14 -8.97 15.95
N ASN A 162 5.59 -10.22 16.08
CA ASN A 162 6.92 -10.53 16.59
C ASN A 162 8.02 -10.07 15.63
N ALA A 163 7.83 -10.22 14.31
CA ALA A 163 8.75 -9.67 13.32
C ALA A 163 8.82 -8.14 13.39
N VAL A 164 7.67 -7.47 13.50
CA VAL A 164 7.61 -6.01 13.64
C VAL A 164 8.33 -5.53 14.91
N ARG A 165 8.16 -6.21 16.04
CA ARG A 165 8.87 -5.89 17.28
C ARG A 165 10.39 -6.01 17.13
N ARG A 166 10.87 -7.11 16.54
CA ARG A 166 12.31 -7.29 16.24
C ARG A 166 12.84 -6.18 15.33
N MET A 167 12.11 -5.85 14.28
CA MET A 167 12.47 -4.80 13.32
C MET A 167 12.56 -3.42 14.00
N LEU A 168 11.68 -3.13 14.96
CA LEU A 168 11.65 -1.87 15.70
C LEU A 168 12.58 -1.86 16.94
N GLY A 169 13.17 -2.99 17.31
CA GLY A 169 14.02 -3.12 18.50
C GLY A 169 13.27 -2.96 19.84
N ILE A 170 11.99 -3.35 19.89
CA ILE A 170 11.12 -3.25 21.08
C ILE A 170 10.64 -4.60 21.60
#